data_AF-A0A7C1HIZ0-F1
#
_entry.id   AF-A0A7C1HIZ0-F1
#
_cell.length_a   1.000
_cell.length_b   1.000
_cell.length_c   1.000
_cell.angle_alpha   90.00
_cell.angle_beta   90.00
_cell.angle_gamma   90.00
#
_symmetry.space_group_name_H-M   'P 1'
#
loop_
_entity.id
_entity.type
_entity.pdbx_description
1 polymer ?
#
loop_
_entity_poly.entity_id
_entity_poly.type
_entity_poly.pdbx_seq_one_letter_code
_entity_poly.pdbx_strand_id
1 'polypeptide(L)' 'MIELTTPLSEHTARGLEAGDRVRLSGIVYTGRDAAHARLV' A
#
# COMPACT_ATOMS: atom_id res chain seq x y z
N MET A 1 -8.69 9.78 -10.17
CA MET A 1 -8.42 9.39 -8.77
C MET A 1 -8.78 7.93 -8.66
N ILE A 2 -7.83 7.07 -8.31
CA ILE A 2 -7.98 5.61 -8.30
C ILE A 2 -8.35 5.18 -6.87
N GLU A 3 -9.37 4.35 -6.72
CA GLU A 3 -9.77 3.82 -5.41
C GLU A 3 -9.23 2.41 -5.22
N LEU A 4 -8.55 2.18 -4.10
CA LEU A 4 -7.92 0.91 -3.76
C LEU A 4 -8.44 0.44 -2.41
N THR A 5 -8.70 -0.86 -2.28
CA THR A 5 -9.11 -1.47 -1.02
C THR A 5 -8.15 -2.58 -0.64
N THR A 6 -7.72 -2.61 0.62
CA THR A 6 -6.87 -3.70 1.14
C THR A 6 -7.72 -4.97 1.37
N PRO A 7 -7.17 -6.18 1.16
CA PRO A 7 -5.79 -6.48 0.80
C PRO A 7 -5.49 -6.16 -0.68
N LEU A 8 -4.33 -5.53 -0.91
CA LEU A 8 -3.91 -5.12 -2.25
C LEU A 8 -3.35 -6.31 -3.02
N SER A 9 -3.84 -6.54 -4.24
CA SER A 9 -3.31 -7.58 -5.12
C SER A 9 -2.05 -7.12 -5.84
N GLU A 10 -1.18 -8.07 -6.20
CA GLU A 10 0.03 -7.78 -6.98
C GLU A 10 -0.30 -7.20 -8.36
N HIS A 11 -1.32 -7.73 -9.03
CA HIS A 11 -1.77 -7.22 -10.34
C HIS A 11 -2.22 -5.76 -10.26
N THR A 12 -3.00 -5.41 -9.24
CA THR A 12 -3.44 -4.03 -9.00
C THR A 12 -2.25 -3.11 -8.71
N ALA A 13 -1.30 -3.55 -7.88
CA ALA A 13 -0.12 -2.76 -7.54
C ALA A 13 0.78 -2.48 -8.74
N ARG A 14 0.99 -3.48 -9.61
CA ARG A 14 1.83 -3.35 -10.82
C ARG A 14 1.21 -2.49 -11.91
N GLY A 15 -0.10 -2.24 -11.86
CA GLY A 15 -0.80 -1.38 -12.82
C GLY A 15 -0.79 0.11 -12.48
N LEU A 16 -0.23 0.51 -11.33
CA LEU A 16 -0.14 1.92 -10.94
C LEU A 16 1.07 2.60 -11.58
N GLU A 17 0.89 3.86 -11.96
CA GLU A 17 1.93 4.69 -12.54
C GLU A 17 2.29 5.89 -11.65
N ALA A 18 3.49 6.42 -11.85
CA ALA A 18 3.93 7.60 -11.12
C ALA A 18 3.07 8.82 -11.49
N GLY A 19 2.50 9.49 -10.48
CA GLY A 19 1.59 10.61 -10.66
C GLY A 19 0.12 10.26 -10.44
N ASP A 20 -0.20 8.96 -10.31
CA ASP A 20 -1.56 8.54 -9.97
C ASP A 20 -1.97 9.01 -8.58
N ARG A 21 -3.10 9.72 -8.53
CA ARG A 21 -3.74 10.06 -7.26
C ARG A 21 -4.62 8.92 -6.81
N VAL A 22 -4.22 8.25 -5.73
CA VAL A 22 -4.91 7.10 -5.13
C VAL A 22 -5.63 7.46 -3.83
N ARG A 23 -6.77 6.82 -3.58
CA ARG A 23 -7.46 6.76 -2.30
C ARG A 23 -7.46 5.31 -1.81
N LEU A 24 -6.80 5.06 -0.69
CA LEU A 24 -6.68 3.72 -0.10
C LEU A 24 -7.68 3.56 1.07
N SER A 25 -8.44 2.47 1.05
CA SER A 25 -9.45 2.12 2.05
C SER A 25 -9.17 0.74 2.63
N GLY A 26 -9.46 0.55 3.92
CA GLY A 26 -9.31 -0.75 4.60
C GLY A 26 -8.30 -0.72 5.75
N ILE A 27 -7.65 -1.85 6.01
CA ILE A 27 -6.75 -2.05 7.15
C ILE A 27 -5.31 -1.76 6.72
N VAL A 28 -4.65 -0.82 7.39
CA VAL A 28 -3.25 -0.47 7.16
C VAL A 28 -2.50 -0.52 8.49
N TYR A 29 -1.37 -1.22 8.50
CA TYR A 29 -0.45 -1.23 9.64
C TYR A 29 0.63 -0.17 9.44
N THR A 30 0.98 0.53 10.51
CA THR A 30 2.08 1.51 10.49
C THR A 30 3.34 0.90 11.07
N GLY A 31 4.48 1.19 10.44
CA GLY A 31 5.78 0.71 10.85
C GLY A 31 6.89 1.58 10.24
N ARG A 32 7.97 1.76 10.98
CA ARG A 32 9.20 2.45 10.54
C ARG A 32 10.41 1.62 10.97
N ASP A 33 11.57 2.23 11.11
CA ASP A 33 12.88 1.58 11.29
C ASP A 33 12.87 0.49 12.37
N ALA A 34 12.37 0.78 13.58
CA ALA A 34 12.33 -0.19 14.68
C ALA A 34 11.39 -1.38 14.43
N ALA A 35 10.28 -1.17 13.71
CA ALA A 35 9.36 -2.24 13.35
C ALA A 35 9.98 -3.14 12.29
N HIS A 36 10.61 -2.55 11.26
CA HIS A 36 11.32 -3.29 10.22
C HIS A 36 12.48 -4.10 10.80
N ALA A 37 13.31 -3.51 11.68
CA ALA A 37 14.43 -4.20 12.31
C ALA A 37 14.03 -5.36 13.22
N ARG A 38 12.79 -5.39 13.70
CA ARG A 38 12.25 -6.48 14.55
C ARG A 38 11.59 -7.60 13.74
N LEU A 39 11.11 -7.31 12.53
CA LEU A 39 10.40 -8.26 11.66
C LEU A 39 11.32 -9.01 10.69
N VAL A 40 12.55 -8.51 10.49
CA VAL A 40 13.57 -9.09 9.62
C VAL A 40 14.60 -9.89 10.41
#